data_AF-A0A8C5NAL8-F1
#
_entry.id   AF-A0A8C5NAL8-F1
#
_cell.length_a   1.000
_cell.length_b   1.000
_cell.length_c   1.000
_cell.angle_alpha   90.00
_cell.angle_beta   90.00
_cell.angle_gamma   90.00
#
_symmetry.space_group_name_H-M   'P 1'
#
loop_
_entity.id
_entity.type
_entity.pdbx_description
1 polymer ?
#
loop_
_entity_poly.entity_id
_entity_poly.type
_entity_poly.pdbx_seq_one_letter_code
_entity_poly.pdbx_strand_id
1 'polypeptide(L)'
;FILLILNLFLIPARGRLNGLVIDVCVVCVSQWEEIGEVDENYAPIHTYQVCRVMEQNQNNWLHTNLILTEGAQRVFIELQFTLRDCNSLPGGVGTCKETFNMYYYQSNGDEDHMGDGVMMTEEEERVMKENMYIKVDTIAADESFTELDLGDRVMKLNTEVRALGPLTHKGFYLAFQDLGACIALVSVRVFYKRCPLLVRNLALFPDTIPGSEVSHLLEVVGRCLNHSLPLLEPPRMHCSTEGEWLVPIGKCVCQSGYEEVNGSCQVCKSGFYRSVLDSLSCSKCPPHSVAQQTGATSCSCEDGYYKMDSDPPHMACTRPPSAPRNAISNVNETSVFLEWSVPMETGGRKDIRYNILCRRVLPEGRGLEECGPNVRFLPRREGLSNTSVMVGDLQSHTNYSFLLDAVNGVSELAIDHAQQYVSLNVTTNQAGTSRSDHAHTSIP
;
A
#
# COMPACT_ATOMS: atom_id res chain seq x y z
N PHE A 1 -9.11 -1.04 -18.88
CA PHE A 1 -9.79 -0.92 -20.18
C PHE A 1 -9.17 0.21 -20.97
N ILE A 2 -8.19 -0.11 -21.83
CA ILE A 2 -7.73 0.87 -22.81
C ILE A 2 -8.70 0.75 -23.98
N LEU A 3 -9.62 1.70 -24.06
CA LEU A 3 -10.49 1.88 -25.21
C LEU A 3 -9.65 2.59 -26.29
N LEU A 4 -9.07 1.81 -27.18
CA LEU A 4 -8.51 2.31 -28.44
C LEU A 4 -9.46 1.84 -29.54
N ILE A 5 -10.34 2.76 -29.96
CA ILE A 5 -10.93 2.75 -31.29
C ILE A 5 -9.79 3.24 -32.19
N LEU A 6 -9.11 2.33 -32.87
CA LEU A 6 -8.13 2.70 -33.89
C LEU A 6 -8.84 2.69 -35.24
N ASN A 7 -9.17 3.90 -35.70
CA ASN A 7 -9.44 4.19 -37.10
C ASN A 7 -8.15 3.99 -37.90
N LEU A 8 -8.26 3.33 -39.06
CA LEU A 8 -7.19 3.21 -40.03
C LEU A 8 -6.84 4.61 -40.59
N PHE A 9 -5.64 5.12 -40.30
CA PHE A 9 -5.04 6.22 -41.08
C PHE A 9 -3.52 6.07 -41.17
N LEU A 10 -3.01 6.25 -42.39
CA LEU A 10 -1.62 6.49 -42.76
C LEU A 10 -1.24 7.96 -42.53
N ILE A 11 -0.34 8.27 -41.58
CA ILE A 11 0.52 9.48 -41.61
C ILE A 11 1.89 9.14 -40.97
N PRO A 12 3.03 9.55 -41.57
CA PRO A 12 4.36 9.25 -41.04
C PRO A 12 4.80 10.30 -40.00
N ALA A 13 4.94 9.91 -38.74
CA ALA A 13 5.74 10.67 -37.78
C ALA A 13 6.17 9.80 -36.59
N ARG A 14 7.48 9.85 -36.28
CA ARG A 14 8.11 9.25 -35.09
C ARG A 14 7.35 9.60 -33.81
N GLY A 15 6.71 8.61 -33.21
CA GLY A 15 6.17 8.67 -31.85
C GLY A 15 5.52 7.33 -31.53
N ARG A 16 5.96 6.67 -30.45
CA ARG A 16 5.40 5.40 -29.94
C ARG A 16 3.87 5.51 -29.82
N LEU A 17 3.15 4.81 -30.68
CA LEU A 17 1.72 4.56 -30.58
C LEU A 17 1.49 3.07 -30.83
N ASN A 18 0.95 2.41 -29.81
CA ASN A 18 0.53 1.01 -29.82
C ASN A 18 -0.75 0.91 -30.66
N GLY A 19 -0.67 0.17 -31.76
CA GLY A 19 -1.80 -0.14 -32.64
C GLY A 19 -1.26 -0.86 -33.87
N LEU A 20 -1.41 -2.18 -33.91
CA LEU A 20 -1.04 -2.97 -35.07
C LEU A 20 -2.17 -2.80 -36.10
N VAL A 21 -1.89 -2.09 -37.20
CA VAL A 21 -2.75 -2.08 -38.38
C VAL A 21 -2.53 -3.43 -39.09
N ILE A 22 -3.58 -4.23 -39.19
CA ILE A 22 -3.56 -5.50 -39.92
C ILE A 22 -3.75 -5.16 -41.40
N ASP A 23 -2.66 -4.93 -42.14
CA ASP A 23 -2.68 -4.94 -43.61
C ASP A 23 -2.87 -6.38 -44.08
N VAL A 24 -4.08 -6.74 -44.53
CA VAL A 24 -4.36 -8.05 -45.11
C VAL A 24 -3.64 -8.15 -46.46
N CYS A 25 -2.62 -9.00 -46.55
CA CYS A 25 -1.91 -9.23 -47.81
C CYS A 25 -2.79 -10.10 -48.72
N VAL A 26 -3.32 -9.50 -49.79
CA VAL A 26 -4.02 -10.19 -50.88
C VAL A 26 -2.98 -10.87 -51.77
N VAL A 27 -2.60 -12.10 -51.42
CA VAL A 27 -1.90 -13.00 -52.35
C VAL A 27 -2.68 -14.30 -52.45
N CYS A 28 -3.01 -14.64 -53.70
CA CYS A 28 -3.82 -15.76 -54.21
C CYS A 28 -5.34 -15.49 -54.33
N VAL A 29 -5.74 -15.02 -55.52
CA VAL A 29 -7.07 -15.17 -56.16
C VAL A 29 -8.22 -15.40 -55.18
N SER A 30 -8.55 -14.38 -54.35
CA SER A 30 -9.66 -14.48 -53.41
C SER A 30 -10.98 -14.24 -54.15
N GLN A 31 -11.94 -15.15 -53.96
CA GLN A 31 -13.33 -14.95 -54.41
C GLN A 31 -14.05 -13.88 -53.55
N TRP A 32 -13.46 -13.51 -52.42
CA TRP A 32 -13.84 -12.37 -51.58
C TRP A 32 -13.44 -11.06 -52.26
N GLU A 33 -14.37 -10.11 -52.28
CA GLU A 33 -14.20 -8.77 -52.86
C GLU A 33 -13.99 -7.74 -51.74
N GLU A 34 -12.95 -6.92 -51.87
CA GLU A 34 -12.72 -5.77 -51.00
C GLU A 34 -13.52 -4.56 -51.49
N ILE A 35 -14.29 -3.95 -50.59
CA ILE A 35 -15.10 -2.77 -50.86
C ILE A 35 -14.68 -1.63 -49.94
N GLY A 36 -14.44 -0.46 -50.53
CA GLY A 36 -14.33 0.78 -49.78
C GLY A 36 -15.71 1.33 -49.45
N GLU A 37 -16.01 1.46 -48.17
CA GLU A 37 -17.23 2.05 -47.63
C GLU A 37 -16.87 3.21 -46.66
N VAL A 38 -17.87 3.87 -46.08
CA VAL A 38 -17.67 4.87 -45.03
C VAL A 38 -18.45 4.48 -43.77
N ASP A 39 -17.84 4.67 -42.60
CA ASP A 39 -18.52 4.46 -41.31
C ASP A 39 -19.49 5.61 -40.97
N GLU A 40 -20.14 5.53 -39.80
CA GLU A 40 -21.04 6.57 -39.28
C GLU A 40 -20.37 7.95 -39.10
N ASN A 41 -19.04 7.99 -39.02
CA ASN A 41 -18.24 9.21 -38.87
C ASN A 41 -17.64 9.71 -40.19
N TYR A 42 -18.05 9.15 -41.34
CA TYR A 42 -17.49 9.42 -42.66
C TYR A 42 -16.00 9.05 -42.81
N ALA A 43 -15.48 8.17 -41.96
CA ALA A 43 -14.15 7.61 -42.12
C ALA A 43 -14.19 6.49 -43.17
N PRO A 44 -13.21 6.42 -44.09
CA PRO A 44 -13.13 5.34 -45.06
C PRO A 44 -12.85 4.02 -44.34
N ILE A 45 -13.64 2.98 -44.63
CA ILE A 45 -13.49 1.63 -44.12
C ILE A 45 -13.36 0.64 -45.29
N HIS A 46 -12.62 -0.43 -45.09
CA HIS A 46 -12.47 -1.52 -46.05
C HIS A 46 -13.24 -2.72 -45.52
N THR A 47 -14.25 -3.16 -46.26
CA THR A 47 -15.07 -4.33 -45.94
C THR A 47 -14.78 -5.44 -46.94
N TYR A 48 -14.93 -6.70 -46.52
CA TYR A 48 -14.75 -7.85 -47.40
C TYR A 48 -16.08 -8.56 -47.58
N GLN A 49 -16.53 -8.76 -48.81
CA GLN A 49 -17.81 -9.42 -49.10
C GLN A 49 -17.68 -10.64 -50.00
N VAL A 50 -18.62 -11.57 -49.85
CA VAL A 50 -18.82 -12.70 -50.77
C VAL A 50 -20.31 -13.06 -50.81
N CYS A 51 -20.87 -13.27 -52.00
CA CYS A 51 -22.28 -13.63 -52.18
C CYS A 51 -22.48 -14.55 -53.39
N ARG A 52 -21.86 -15.73 -53.36
CA ARG A 52 -21.91 -16.74 -54.44
C ARG A 52 -22.92 -17.87 -54.16
N VAL A 53 -24.12 -17.49 -53.76
CA VAL A 53 -25.16 -18.41 -53.26
C VAL A 53 -25.76 -19.35 -54.32
N MET A 54 -25.56 -19.07 -55.61
CA MET A 54 -26.12 -19.85 -56.73
C MET A 54 -25.20 -20.99 -57.18
N GLU A 55 -23.93 -20.98 -56.78
CA GLU A 55 -22.94 -21.95 -57.22
C GLU A 55 -22.86 -23.12 -56.22
N GLN A 56 -22.63 -24.34 -56.73
CA GLN A 56 -22.38 -25.51 -55.89
C GLN A 56 -20.90 -25.60 -55.50
N ASN A 57 -20.61 -26.31 -54.39
CA ASN A 57 -19.24 -26.61 -53.93
C ASN A 57 -18.35 -25.37 -53.72
N GLN A 58 -18.92 -24.32 -53.13
CA GLN A 58 -18.17 -23.12 -52.76
C GLN A 58 -17.12 -23.41 -51.69
N ASN A 59 -15.95 -22.75 -51.81
CA ASN A 59 -14.86 -22.82 -50.85
C ASN A 59 -14.00 -21.56 -50.94
N ASN A 60 -14.48 -20.47 -50.32
CA ASN A 60 -13.93 -19.13 -50.50
C ASN A 60 -13.14 -18.74 -49.26
N TRP A 61 -11.82 -18.68 -49.37
CA TRP A 61 -10.93 -18.34 -48.26
C TRP A 61 -10.49 -16.87 -48.29
N LEU A 62 -10.51 -16.24 -47.12
CA LEU A 62 -9.92 -14.94 -46.83
C LEU A 62 -8.92 -15.12 -45.69
N HIS A 63 -7.67 -14.70 -45.87
CA HIS A 63 -6.60 -14.86 -44.89
C HIS A 63 -6.14 -13.49 -44.38
N THR A 64 -5.76 -13.37 -43.11
CA THR A 64 -5.12 -12.16 -42.59
C THR A 64 -3.60 -12.20 -42.82
N ASN A 65 -2.92 -11.09 -42.50
CA ASN A 65 -1.47 -11.14 -42.28
C ASN A 65 -1.13 -11.82 -40.94
N LEU A 66 0.17 -11.93 -40.66
CA LEU A 66 0.68 -12.44 -39.40
C LEU A 66 0.36 -11.45 -38.26
N ILE A 67 -0.42 -11.92 -37.29
CA ILE A 67 -0.77 -11.15 -36.09
C ILE A 67 0.16 -11.60 -34.96
N LEU A 68 0.92 -10.66 -34.39
CA LEU A 68 1.83 -10.95 -33.28
C LEU A 68 1.06 -11.13 -31.97
N THR A 69 1.47 -12.10 -31.16
CA THR A 69 0.80 -12.40 -29.88
C THR A 69 1.18 -11.41 -28.77
N GLU A 70 2.28 -10.68 -28.89
CA GLU A 70 2.79 -9.75 -27.86
C GLU A 70 2.89 -10.38 -26.45
N GLY A 71 3.15 -11.70 -26.41
CA GLY A 71 3.23 -12.49 -25.17
C GLY A 71 1.89 -12.94 -24.60
N ALA A 72 0.77 -12.62 -25.25
CA ALA A 72 -0.55 -13.11 -24.86
C ALA A 72 -0.75 -14.58 -25.23
N GLN A 73 -1.11 -15.39 -24.24
CA GLN A 73 -1.50 -16.79 -24.44
C GLN A 73 -2.97 -16.94 -24.82
N ARG A 74 -3.77 -15.90 -24.62
CA ARG A 74 -5.19 -15.89 -24.96
C ARG A 74 -5.55 -14.58 -25.64
N VAL A 75 -6.22 -14.69 -26.78
CA VAL A 75 -6.69 -13.55 -27.57
C VAL A 75 -8.19 -13.69 -27.83
N PHE A 76 -8.82 -12.57 -28.12
CA PHE A 76 -10.22 -12.43 -28.44
C PHE A 76 -10.34 -11.83 -29.82
N ILE A 77 -11.25 -12.38 -30.62
CA ILE A 77 -11.55 -11.95 -31.97
C ILE A 77 -13.00 -11.53 -31.96
N GLU A 78 -13.22 -10.24 -32.17
CA GLU A 78 -14.52 -9.62 -32.34
C GLU A 78 -14.75 -9.43 -33.84
N LEU A 79 -15.81 -10.04 -34.35
CA LEU A 79 -16.23 -10.00 -35.74
C LEU A 79 -17.49 -9.15 -35.81
N GLN A 80 -17.47 -8.13 -36.67
CA GLN A 80 -18.68 -7.42 -37.06
C GLN A 80 -18.99 -7.72 -38.52
N PHE A 81 -20.19 -8.21 -38.80
CA PHE A 81 -20.56 -8.64 -40.15
C PHE A 81 -22.06 -8.51 -40.40
N THR A 82 -22.43 -8.49 -41.67
CA THR A 82 -23.83 -8.58 -42.12
C THR A 82 -24.04 -9.90 -42.86
N LEU A 83 -25.26 -10.44 -42.75
CA LEU A 83 -25.63 -11.70 -43.38
C LEU A 83 -27.03 -11.60 -43.96
N ARG A 84 -27.19 -11.99 -45.23
CA ARG A 84 -28.49 -11.99 -45.90
C ARG A 84 -29.20 -13.32 -45.72
N ASP A 85 -30.49 -13.26 -45.38
CA ASP A 85 -31.35 -14.44 -45.24
C ASP A 85 -31.46 -15.20 -46.59
N CYS A 86 -31.21 -16.51 -46.57
CA CYS A 86 -31.30 -17.36 -47.76
C CYS A 86 -32.72 -17.39 -48.37
N ASN A 87 -33.77 -17.22 -47.56
CA ASN A 87 -35.15 -17.14 -48.04
C ASN A 87 -35.42 -15.88 -48.87
N SER A 88 -34.60 -14.83 -48.69
CA SER A 88 -34.71 -13.57 -49.43
C SER A 88 -33.95 -13.58 -50.77
N LEU A 89 -33.32 -14.70 -51.13
CA LEU A 89 -32.48 -14.83 -52.31
C LEU A 89 -33.16 -15.65 -53.42
N PRO A 90 -33.41 -15.06 -54.61
CA PRO A 90 -34.11 -15.74 -55.68
C PRO A 90 -33.19 -16.76 -56.38
N GLY A 91 -33.37 -18.05 -56.07
CA GLY A 91 -32.65 -19.15 -56.74
C GLY A 91 -31.59 -19.87 -55.89
N GLY A 92 -31.37 -19.44 -54.64
CA GLY A 92 -30.37 -20.04 -53.73
C GLY A 92 -30.86 -21.24 -52.92
N VAL A 93 -32.06 -21.76 -53.19
CA VAL A 93 -32.71 -22.80 -52.38
C VAL A 93 -31.96 -24.13 -52.53
N GLY A 94 -31.16 -24.48 -51.53
CA GLY A 94 -30.41 -25.75 -51.43
C GLY A 94 -28.88 -25.60 -51.43
N THR A 95 -28.35 -24.50 -51.98
CA THR A 95 -26.92 -24.17 -52.00
C THR A 95 -26.54 -23.09 -51.00
N CYS A 96 -27.46 -22.18 -50.69
CA CYS A 96 -27.23 -21.06 -49.78
C CYS A 96 -26.99 -21.51 -48.34
N LYS A 97 -26.07 -20.82 -47.65
CA LYS A 97 -25.75 -20.98 -46.23
C LYS A 97 -25.91 -19.67 -45.47
N GLU A 98 -26.16 -19.76 -44.17
CA GLU A 98 -26.28 -18.62 -43.27
C GLU A 98 -25.17 -18.63 -42.22
N THR A 99 -24.06 -19.28 -42.54
CA THR A 99 -22.89 -19.40 -41.68
C THR A 99 -21.60 -19.36 -42.48
N PHE A 100 -20.52 -18.95 -41.83
CA PHE A 100 -19.16 -19.05 -42.34
C PHE A 100 -18.25 -19.63 -41.26
N ASN A 101 -17.10 -20.17 -41.64
CA ASN A 101 -16.18 -20.80 -40.70
C ASN A 101 -15.01 -19.87 -40.40
N MET A 102 -14.59 -19.84 -39.14
CA MET A 102 -13.38 -19.15 -38.71
C MET A 102 -12.27 -20.17 -38.40
N TYR A 103 -11.06 -19.86 -38.82
CA TYR A 103 -9.87 -20.68 -38.66
C TYR A 103 -8.69 -19.87 -38.14
N TYR A 104 -7.70 -20.55 -37.55
CA TYR A 104 -6.43 -19.95 -37.19
C TYR A 104 -5.25 -20.90 -37.41
N TYR A 105 -4.06 -20.33 -37.61
CA TYR A 105 -2.81 -21.07 -37.75
C TYR A 105 -1.69 -20.32 -37.01
N GLN A 106 -0.94 -21.00 -36.13
CA GLN A 106 0.15 -20.40 -35.36
C GLN A 106 1.48 -20.51 -36.12
N SER A 107 2.25 -19.43 -36.18
CA SER A 107 3.54 -19.38 -36.85
C SER A 107 4.54 -18.52 -36.08
N ASN A 108 5.83 -18.85 -36.19
CA ASN A 108 6.90 -18.04 -35.61
C ASN A 108 7.40 -16.92 -36.53
N GLY A 109 6.84 -16.79 -37.74
CA GLY A 109 7.22 -15.75 -38.72
C GLY A 109 8.49 -16.05 -39.51
N ASP A 110 9.13 -17.21 -39.27
CA ASP A 110 10.35 -17.64 -39.95
C ASP A 110 10.06 -18.54 -41.18
N GLU A 111 8.78 -18.68 -41.56
CA GLU A 111 8.30 -19.62 -42.59
C GLU A 111 8.33 -19.05 -44.02
N ASP A 112 8.80 -17.81 -44.22
CA ASP A 112 9.11 -17.25 -45.55
C ASP A 112 10.30 -17.95 -46.25
N HIS A 113 10.83 -19.01 -45.65
CA HIS A 113 11.86 -19.87 -46.23
C HIS A 113 11.45 -21.36 -46.22
N MET A 114 10.28 -21.70 -46.77
CA MET A 114 10.10 -23.00 -47.45
C MET A 114 10.86 -23.00 -48.79
N GLY A 115 12.15 -22.71 -48.72
CA GLY A 115 13.10 -22.83 -49.81
C GLY A 115 13.82 -24.16 -49.70
N ASP A 116 13.15 -25.26 -50.06
CA ASP A 116 13.86 -26.47 -50.47
C ASP A 116 13.16 -27.15 -51.64
N GLY A 117 13.52 -26.72 -52.85
CA GLY A 117 13.79 -27.59 -53.99
C GLY A 117 12.67 -28.44 -54.62
N VAL A 118 11.45 -28.48 -54.10
CA VAL A 118 10.34 -29.23 -54.70
C VAL A 118 9.41 -28.26 -55.44
N MET A 119 9.29 -28.41 -56.76
CA MET A 119 8.24 -27.75 -57.54
C MET A 119 6.89 -28.37 -57.17
N MET A 120 6.24 -27.81 -56.15
CA MET A 120 4.83 -28.07 -55.87
C MET A 120 3.98 -27.25 -56.83
N THR A 121 2.84 -27.79 -57.25
CA THR A 121 1.87 -27.00 -58.02
C THR A 121 1.21 -25.96 -57.12
N GLU A 122 0.75 -24.82 -57.68
CA GLU A 122 0.06 -23.77 -56.91
C GLU A 122 -1.17 -24.30 -56.15
N GLU A 123 -1.81 -25.35 -56.67
CA GLU A 123 -2.94 -26.03 -56.00
C GLU A 123 -2.49 -26.86 -54.80
N GLU A 124 -1.39 -27.60 -54.90
CA GLU A 124 -0.86 -28.37 -53.77
C GLU A 124 -0.33 -27.46 -52.65
N GLU A 125 0.27 -26.32 -52.99
CA GLU A 125 0.71 -25.32 -52.02
C GLU A 125 -0.49 -24.68 -51.28
N ARG A 126 -1.57 -24.36 -52.00
CA ARG A 126 -2.82 -23.88 -51.40
C ARG A 126 -3.46 -24.91 -50.47
N VAL A 127 -3.59 -26.16 -50.92
CA VAL A 127 -4.16 -27.25 -50.10
C VAL A 127 -3.31 -27.54 -48.86
N MET A 128 -1.98 -27.49 -49.00
CA MET A 128 -1.07 -27.66 -47.87
C MET A 128 -1.22 -26.53 -46.85
N LYS A 129 -1.35 -25.29 -47.32
CA LYS A 129 -1.58 -24.10 -46.48
C LYS A 129 -2.94 -24.15 -45.78
N GLU A 130 -4.00 -24.56 -46.47
CA GLU A 130 -5.34 -24.76 -45.90
C GLU A 130 -5.35 -25.85 -44.82
N ASN A 131 -4.61 -26.96 -45.02
CA ASN A 131 -4.51 -28.05 -44.03
C ASN A 131 -3.80 -27.65 -42.73
N MET A 132 -3.05 -26.55 -42.71
CA MET A 132 -2.38 -26.04 -41.51
C MET A 132 -3.34 -25.28 -40.59
N TYR A 133 -4.49 -24.86 -41.10
CA TYR A 133 -5.48 -24.11 -40.33
C TYR A 133 -6.35 -25.01 -39.44
N ILE A 134 -6.51 -24.60 -38.19
CA ILE A 134 -7.38 -25.25 -37.21
C ILE A 134 -8.71 -24.50 -37.17
N LYS A 135 -9.82 -25.22 -37.30
CA LYS A 135 -11.17 -24.63 -37.21
C LYS A 135 -11.43 -24.12 -35.79
N VAL A 136 -11.79 -22.85 -35.67
CA VAL A 136 -12.17 -22.19 -34.42
C VAL A 136 -13.63 -22.47 -34.13
N ASP A 137 -14.51 -22.04 -35.04
CA ASP A 137 -15.96 -22.18 -34.89
C ASP A 137 -16.68 -21.96 -36.23
N THR A 138 -17.96 -22.31 -36.26
CA THR A 138 -18.90 -21.92 -37.31
C THR A 138 -19.69 -20.70 -36.83
N ILE A 139 -19.48 -19.55 -37.47
CA ILE A 139 -20.09 -18.29 -37.11
C ILE A 139 -21.44 -18.17 -37.81
N ALA A 140 -22.49 -17.89 -37.03
CA ALA A 140 -23.84 -17.62 -37.49
C ALA A 140 -24.22 -16.19 -37.11
N ALA A 141 -25.18 -15.62 -37.85
CA ALA A 141 -25.77 -14.33 -37.49
C ALA A 141 -26.85 -14.51 -36.41
N ASP A 142 -26.93 -13.56 -35.47
CA ASP A 142 -28.07 -13.40 -34.57
C ASP A 142 -29.28 -12.83 -35.31
N GLU A 143 -29.04 -11.85 -36.19
CA GLU A 143 -30.03 -11.25 -37.07
C GLU A 143 -29.55 -11.25 -38.53
N SER A 144 -30.37 -11.79 -39.44
CA SER A 144 -30.17 -11.67 -40.88
C SER A 144 -31.08 -10.60 -41.48
N PHE A 145 -30.65 -9.99 -42.58
CA PHE A 145 -31.46 -9.01 -43.31
C PHE A 145 -32.15 -9.64 -44.52
N THR A 146 -33.35 -9.14 -44.85
CA THR A 146 -34.21 -9.61 -45.93
C THR A 146 -34.37 -8.56 -47.03
N GLU A 147 -35.15 -8.87 -48.08
CA GLU A 147 -35.48 -7.91 -49.14
C GLU A 147 -36.29 -6.71 -48.63
N LEU A 148 -37.10 -6.91 -47.58
CA LEU A 148 -37.86 -5.82 -46.93
C LEU A 148 -36.91 -4.83 -46.26
N ASP A 149 -35.90 -5.34 -45.53
CA ASP A 149 -34.92 -4.52 -44.82
C ASP A 149 -34.03 -3.72 -45.80
N LEU A 150 -33.73 -4.30 -46.97
CA LEU A 150 -33.06 -3.59 -48.06
C LEU A 150 -33.90 -2.42 -48.60
N GLY A 151 -35.23 -2.59 -48.68
CA GLY A 151 -36.16 -1.52 -49.05
C GLY A 151 -36.14 -0.35 -48.07
N ASP A 152 -35.96 -0.65 -46.79
CA ASP A 152 -35.85 0.33 -45.70
C ASP A 152 -34.41 0.83 -45.46
N ARG A 153 -33.43 0.35 -46.24
CA ARG A 153 -31.99 0.62 -46.10
C ARG A 153 -31.42 0.27 -44.71
N VAL A 154 -31.99 -0.75 -44.07
CA VAL A 154 -31.54 -1.23 -42.77
C VAL A 154 -30.70 -2.49 -42.99
N MET A 155 -29.40 -2.38 -42.76
CA MET A 155 -28.53 -3.56 -42.68
C MET A 155 -28.42 -4.01 -41.23
N LYS A 156 -28.47 -5.33 -41.00
CA LYS A 156 -28.36 -5.93 -39.68
C LYS A 156 -26.90 -6.27 -39.38
N LEU A 157 -26.28 -5.48 -38.52
CA LEU A 157 -24.90 -5.68 -38.09
C LEU A 157 -24.85 -6.65 -36.90
N ASN A 158 -24.20 -7.78 -37.11
CA ASN A 158 -23.98 -8.82 -36.09
C ASN A 158 -22.61 -8.61 -35.44
N THR A 159 -22.49 -8.91 -34.15
CA THR A 159 -21.21 -8.86 -33.42
C THR A 159 -20.97 -10.18 -32.70
N GLU A 160 -19.95 -10.93 -33.12
CA GLU A 160 -19.59 -12.23 -32.55
C GLU A 160 -18.18 -12.19 -31.97
N VAL A 161 -18.01 -12.69 -30.74
CA VAL A 161 -16.70 -12.74 -30.07
C VAL A 161 -16.28 -14.19 -29.85
N ARG A 162 -15.07 -14.54 -30.31
CA ARG A 162 -14.44 -15.85 -30.06
C ARG A 162 -13.09 -15.68 -29.38
N ALA A 163 -12.73 -16.64 -28.53
CA ALA A 163 -11.46 -16.65 -27.83
C ALA A 163 -10.56 -17.77 -28.37
N LEU A 164 -9.29 -17.46 -28.61
CA LEU A 164 -8.25 -18.45 -28.97
C LEU A 164 -7.24 -18.55 -27.84
N GLY A 165 -6.74 -19.77 -27.62
CA GLY A 165 -5.66 -20.05 -26.70
C GLY A 165 -5.71 -21.46 -26.12
N PRO A 166 -4.64 -21.94 -25.49
CA PRO A 166 -3.35 -21.26 -25.31
C PRO A 166 -2.55 -21.11 -26.61
N LEU A 167 -2.14 -19.88 -26.92
CA LEU A 167 -1.18 -19.57 -27.99
C LEU A 167 0.24 -19.75 -27.46
N THR A 168 1.08 -20.42 -28.24
CA THR A 168 2.45 -20.80 -27.87
C THR A 168 3.51 -20.23 -28.82
N HIS A 169 3.11 -19.76 -30.00
CA HIS A 169 4.01 -19.21 -31.03
C HIS A 169 4.06 -17.68 -30.99
N LYS A 170 5.02 -17.09 -31.72
CA LYS A 170 5.19 -15.61 -31.78
C LYS A 170 4.01 -14.90 -32.43
N GLY A 171 3.30 -15.55 -33.34
CA GLY A 171 2.16 -14.99 -34.04
C GLY A 171 1.20 -16.05 -34.55
N PHE A 172 0.12 -15.59 -35.17
CA PHE A 172 -0.87 -16.43 -35.82
C PHE A 172 -1.54 -15.71 -36.99
N TYR A 173 -2.05 -16.49 -37.93
CA TYR A 173 -2.91 -16.05 -39.01
C TYR A 173 -4.35 -16.42 -38.67
N LEU A 174 -5.29 -15.57 -39.08
CA LEU A 174 -6.71 -15.90 -39.11
C LEU A 174 -7.13 -16.18 -40.55
N ALA A 175 -8.13 -17.04 -40.70
CA ALA A 175 -8.76 -17.25 -41.99
C ALA A 175 -10.28 -17.44 -41.85
N PHE A 176 -11.00 -17.01 -42.87
CA PHE A 176 -12.44 -17.09 -42.97
C PHE A 176 -12.81 -17.87 -44.22
N GLN A 177 -13.62 -18.90 -44.05
CA GLN A 177 -14.05 -19.78 -45.13
C GLN A 177 -15.56 -19.64 -45.31
N ASP A 178 -15.95 -19.27 -46.52
CA ASP A 178 -17.33 -19.29 -46.97
C ASP A 178 -17.61 -20.52 -47.84
N LEU A 179 -18.78 -21.15 -47.61
CA LEU A 179 -19.27 -22.34 -48.31
C LEU A 179 -20.58 -22.07 -49.08
N GLY A 180 -20.90 -20.80 -49.36
CA GLY A 180 -22.09 -20.40 -50.12
C GLY A 180 -23.05 -19.49 -49.36
N ALA A 181 -22.55 -18.64 -48.47
CA ALA A 181 -23.30 -17.59 -47.80
C ALA A 181 -23.23 -16.26 -48.57
N CYS A 182 -24.09 -15.32 -48.17
CA CYS A 182 -24.06 -13.94 -48.64
C CYS A 182 -23.72 -13.03 -47.46
N ILE A 183 -22.43 -12.74 -47.30
CA ILE A 183 -21.88 -12.09 -46.11
C ILE A 183 -21.00 -10.90 -46.49
N ALA A 184 -21.02 -9.88 -45.64
CA ALA A 184 -20.04 -8.79 -45.67
C ALA A 184 -19.40 -8.66 -44.28
N LEU A 185 -18.09 -8.88 -44.22
CA LEU A 185 -17.26 -8.74 -43.04
C LEU A 185 -16.84 -7.27 -42.91
N VAL A 186 -17.40 -6.59 -41.92
CA VAL A 186 -17.26 -5.14 -41.70
C VAL A 186 -16.04 -4.82 -40.85
N SER A 187 -15.80 -5.60 -39.80
CA SER A 187 -14.65 -5.39 -38.90
C SER A 187 -14.17 -6.71 -38.31
N VAL A 188 -12.84 -6.87 -38.26
CA VAL A 188 -12.17 -7.95 -37.53
C VAL A 188 -11.23 -7.31 -36.54
N ARG A 189 -11.60 -7.38 -35.26
CA ARG A 189 -10.80 -6.81 -34.17
C ARG A 189 -10.21 -7.90 -33.32
N VAL A 190 -8.88 -7.94 -33.27
CA VAL A 190 -8.13 -8.89 -32.45
C VAL A 190 -7.54 -8.15 -31.26
N PHE A 191 -7.80 -8.64 -30.05
CA PHE A 191 -7.30 -8.03 -28.83
C PHE A 191 -7.03 -9.07 -27.74
N TYR A 192 -6.20 -8.72 -26.77
CA TYR A 192 -6.00 -9.51 -25.55
C TYR A 192 -6.34 -8.66 -24.33
N LYS A 193 -6.68 -9.33 -23.23
CA LYS A 193 -6.99 -8.66 -21.96
C LYS A 193 -5.75 -8.63 -21.08
N ARG A 194 -5.61 -7.56 -20.29
CA ARG A 194 -4.52 -7.37 -19.33
C ARG A 194 -5.01 -6.62 -18.12
N CYS A 195 -4.47 -6.96 -16.96
CA CYS A 195 -4.65 -6.17 -15.75
C CYS A 195 -3.75 -4.93 -15.82
N PRO A 196 -4.31 -3.71 -15.82
CA PRO A 196 -3.53 -2.48 -15.97
C PRO A 196 -2.75 -2.16 -14.69
N LEU A 197 -1.68 -1.38 -14.81
CA LEU A 197 -0.86 -0.92 -13.70
C LEU A 197 -1.75 -0.24 -12.65
N LEU A 198 -1.64 -0.72 -11.41
CA LEU A 198 -2.48 -0.30 -10.31
C LEU A 198 -1.61 0.02 -9.09
N VAL A 199 -1.88 1.15 -8.45
CA VAL A 199 -1.34 1.46 -7.13
C VAL A 199 -2.46 1.28 -6.11
N ARG A 200 -2.27 0.38 -5.14
CA ARG A 200 -3.25 0.13 -4.08
C ARG A 200 -2.53 -0.26 -2.79
N ASN A 201 -2.98 0.26 -1.65
CA ASN A 201 -2.39 -0.03 -0.33
C ASN A 201 -0.86 0.22 -0.28
N LEU A 202 -0.40 1.32 -0.88
CA LEU A 202 1.02 1.68 -1.04
C LEU A 202 1.89 0.65 -1.78
N ALA A 203 1.25 -0.22 -2.56
CA ALA A 203 1.90 -1.20 -3.41
C ALA A 203 1.59 -0.92 -4.89
N LEU A 204 2.61 -1.08 -5.72
CA LEU A 204 2.53 -1.02 -7.18
C LEU A 204 2.38 -2.45 -7.72
N PHE A 205 1.32 -2.66 -8.49
CA PHE A 205 1.09 -3.87 -9.27
C PHE A 205 1.32 -3.55 -10.76
N PRO A 206 2.25 -4.25 -11.43
CA PRO A 206 2.61 -3.94 -12.81
C PRO A 206 1.52 -4.36 -13.81
N ASP A 207 1.59 -3.81 -15.02
CA ASP A 207 0.83 -4.31 -16.17
C ASP A 207 1.07 -5.80 -16.33
N THR A 208 0.01 -6.62 -16.24
CA THR A 208 0.13 -8.08 -16.24
C THR A 208 -0.85 -8.71 -17.23
N ILE A 209 -0.37 -9.64 -18.05
CA ILE A 209 -1.20 -10.45 -18.96
C ILE A 209 -1.57 -11.76 -18.24
N PRO A 210 -2.86 -12.08 -18.07
CA PRO A 210 -3.28 -13.33 -17.44
C PRO A 210 -2.94 -14.54 -18.31
N GLY A 211 -2.90 -15.73 -17.69
CA GLY A 211 -2.73 -16.99 -18.40
C GLY A 211 -3.95 -17.36 -19.26
N SER A 212 -3.87 -18.52 -19.92
CA SER A 212 -4.94 -19.01 -20.82
C SER A 212 -6.13 -19.67 -20.10
N GLU A 213 -5.94 -20.19 -18.89
CA GLU A 213 -6.93 -20.98 -18.14
C GLU A 213 -7.97 -20.11 -17.43
N VAL A 214 -9.26 -20.27 -17.78
CA VAL A 214 -10.38 -19.42 -17.28
C VAL A 214 -10.54 -19.49 -15.76
N SER A 215 -10.39 -20.69 -15.18
CA SER A 215 -10.62 -20.90 -13.75
C SER A 215 -9.43 -20.49 -12.89
N HIS A 216 -8.30 -20.11 -13.49
CA HIS A 216 -7.07 -19.82 -12.77
C HIS A 216 -6.90 -18.30 -12.62
N LEU A 217 -6.79 -17.86 -11.37
CA LEU A 217 -6.40 -16.50 -11.06
C LEU A 217 -4.89 -16.40 -10.95
N LEU A 218 -4.27 -15.55 -11.77
CA LEU A 218 -2.84 -15.33 -11.73
C LEU A 218 -2.47 -14.48 -10.50
N GLU A 219 -1.79 -15.08 -9.52
CA GLU A 219 -1.25 -14.34 -8.38
C GLU A 219 -0.07 -13.45 -8.82
N VAL A 220 -0.13 -12.17 -8.44
CA VAL A 220 0.88 -11.15 -8.74
C VAL A 220 1.34 -10.51 -7.44
N VAL A 221 2.64 -10.61 -7.18
CA VAL A 221 3.30 -9.95 -6.06
C VAL A 221 3.53 -8.48 -6.41
N GLY A 222 2.98 -7.59 -5.59
CA GLY A 222 3.15 -6.15 -5.70
C GLY A 222 4.48 -5.69 -5.09
N ARG A 223 4.99 -4.56 -5.57
CA ARG A 223 6.17 -3.90 -5.02
C ARG A 223 5.76 -2.69 -4.18
N CYS A 224 6.24 -2.61 -2.94
CA CYS A 224 6.02 -1.42 -2.12
C CYS A 224 6.60 -0.16 -2.80
N LEU A 225 5.86 0.95 -2.73
CA LEU A 225 6.31 2.26 -3.20
C LEU A 225 7.55 2.72 -2.44
N ASN A 226 8.23 3.74 -2.97
CA ASN A 226 9.41 4.32 -2.30
C ASN A 226 9.08 4.75 -0.87
N HIS A 227 10.01 4.48 0.05
CA HIS A 227 9.87 4.78 1.47
C HIS A 227 8.69 4.05 2.15
N SER A 228 8.26 2.91 1.60
CA SER A 228 7.30 2.01 2.23
C SER A 228 7.82 0.59 2.29
N LEU A 229 7.32 -0.17 3.27
CA LEU A 229 7.75 -1.53 3.58
C LEU A 229 6.50 -2.41 3.78
N PRO A 230 6.60 -3.73 3.50
CA PRO A 230 5.51 -4.65 3.78
C PRO A 230 5.28 -4.73 5.30
N LEU A 231 4.02 -4.68 5.74
CA LEU A 231 3.69 -4.73 7.17
C LEU A 231 3.92 -6.13 7.77
N LEU A 232 3.59 -7.18 7.03
CA LEU A 232 3.68 -8.58 7.45
C LEU A 232 4.23 -9.42 6.31
N GLU A 233 3.44 -9.54 5.24
CA GLU A 233 3.80 -10.23 4.01
C GLU A 233 3.87 -9.25 2.83
N PRO A 234 4.59 -9.61 1.75
CA PRO A 234 4.50 -8.89 0.50
C PRO A 234 3.05 -8.75 0.02
N PRO A 235 2.65 -7.57 -0.47
CA PRO A 235 1.30 -7.36 -0.98
C PRO A 235 1.07 -8.21 -2.24
N ARG A 236 -0.08 -8.84 -2.36
CA ARG A 236 -0.45 -9.71 -3.48
C ARG A 236 -1.82 -9.35 -4.01
N MET A 237 -2.00 -9.50 -5.32
CA MET A 237 -3.30 -9.38 -5.99
C MET A 237 -3.45 -10.49 -7.02
N HIS A 238 -4.68 -10.71 -7.46
CA HIS A 238 -5.01 -11.76 -8.42
C HIS A 238 -5.55 -11.12 -9.69
N CYS A 239 -4.91 -11.41 -10.83
CA CYS A 239 -5.34 -10.96 -12.15
C CYS A 239 -6.24 -12.02 -12.79
N SER A 240 -7.47 -11.64 -13.17
CA SER A 240 -8.41 -12.52 -13.86
C SER A 240 -8.13 -12.60 -15.37
N THR A 241 -8.64 -13.64 -16.03
CA THR A 241 -8.65 -13.75 -17.50
C THR A 241 -9.38 -12.60 -18.19
N GLU A 242 -10.23 -11.88 -17.44
CA GLU A 242 -10.97 -10.72 -17.93
C GLU A 242 -10.22 -9.40 -17.79
N GLY A 243 -8.98 -9.44 -17.30
CA GLY A 243 -8.13 -8.25 -17.14
C GLY A 243 -8.51 -7.42 -15.91
N GLU A 244 -9.15 -8.04 -14.92
CA GLU A 244 -9.56 -7.38 -13.69
C GLU A 244 -8.69 -7.79 -12.50
N TRP A 245 -8.36 -6.81 -11.66
CA TRP A 245 -7.69 -7.03 -10.39
C TRP A 245 -8.69 -7.39 -9.30
N LEU A 246 -8.47 -8.56 -8.69
CA LEU A 246 -9.35 -9.11 -7.65
C LEU A 246 -8.70 -9.00 -6.26
N VAL A 247 -8.91 -10.01 -5.41
CA VAL A 247 -8.64 -10.03 -3.97
C VAL A 247 -7.27 -9.43 -3.62
N PRO A 248 -7.23 -8.26 -2.92
CA PRO A 248 -6.00 -7.71 -2.38
C PRO A 248 -5.63 -8.38 -1.05
N ILE A 249 -4.39 -8.86 -0.96
CA ILE A 249 -3.82 -9.51 0.22
C ILE A 249 -2.60 -8.71 0.67
N GLY A 250 -2.55 -8.36 1.95
CA GLY A 250 -1.46 -7.56 2.51
C GLY A 250 -1.50 -6.09 2.10
N LYS A 251 -0.55 -5.33 2.65
CA LYS A 251 -0.36 -3.89 2.37
C LYS A 251 1.08 -3.47 2.66
N CYS A 252 1.49 -2.38 2.03
CA CYS A 252 2.68 -1.66 2.44
C CYS A 252 2.29 -0.53 3.40
N VAL A 253 3.25 -0.11 4.21
CA VAL A 253 3.14 1.00 5.15
C VAL A 253 4.36 1.87 5.01
N CYS A 254 4.18 3.19 5.11
CA CYS A 254 5.32 4.11 5.07
C CYS A 254 6.29 3.79 6.20
N GLN A 255 7.58 3.90 5.92
CA GLN A 255 8.64 3.71 6.90
C GLN A 255 8.60 4.78 8.00
N SER A 256 9.37 4.61 9.07
CA SER A 256 9.50 5.62 10.13
C SER A 256 9.98 6.96 9.57
N GLY A 257 9.46 8.06 10.11
CA GLY A 257 9.69 9.40 9.56
C GLY A 257 8.93 9.75 8.27
N TYR A 258 8.06 8.88 7.74
CA TYR A 258 7.23 9.17 6.58
C TYR A 258 5.74 8.97 6.90
N GLU A 259 4.84 9.70 6.27
CA GLU A 259 3.38 9.53 6.38
C GLU A 259 2.73 9.29 5.02
N GLU A 260 1.59 8.61 5.03
CA GLU A 260 0.80 8.39 3.82
C GLU A 260 0.00 9.66 3.48
N VAL A 261 0.31 10.25 2.32
CA VAL A 261 -0.39 11.41 1.77
C VAL A 261 -0.72 11.12 0.31
N ASN A 262 -2.03 11.11 -0.02
CA ASN A 262 -2.54 10.86 -1.37
C ASN A 262 -1.99 9.56 -2.02
N GLY A 263 -1.86 8.48 -1.25
CA GLY A 263 -1.35 7.19 -1.74
C GLY A 263 0.16 7.16 -2.00
N SER A 264 0.92 8.09 -1.41
CA SER A 264 2.38 8.16 -1.48
C SER A 264 2.97 8.40 -0.09
N CYS A 265 4.22 7.97 0.13
CA CYS A 265 4.92 8.24 1.39
C CYS A 265 5.68 9.57 1.32
N GLN A 266 5.28 10.53 2.14
CA GLN A 266 5.92 11.83 2.25
C GLN A 266 6.67 11.95 3.58
N VAL A 267 7.79 12.66 3.56
CA VAL A 267 8.63 12.86 4.75
C VAL A 267 7.90 13.72 5.78
N CYS A 268 7.98 13.36 7.06
CA CYS A 268 7.43 14.17 8.15
C CYS A 268 8.05 15.57 8.12
N LYS A 269 7.19 16.59 8.27
CA LYS A 269 7.63 18.00 8.37
C LYS A 269 8.41 18.24 9.67
N SER A 270 9.22 19.30 9.68
CA SER A 270 9.91 19.76 10.90
C SER A 270 8.91 20.00 12.05
N GLY A 271 9.26 19.56 13.25
CA GLY A 271 8.37 19.58 14.42
C GLY A 271 7.38 18.42 14.49
N PHE A 272 7.41 17.50 13.52
CA PHE A 272 6.65 16.26 13.53
C PHE A 272 7.58 15.05 13.48
N TYR A 273 7.13 13.94 14.07
CA TYR A 273 7.88 12.70 14.13
C TYR A 273 6.98 11.48 13.90
N ARG A 274 7.60 10.35 13.58
CA ARG A 274 6.93 9.04 13.51
C ARG A 274 7.88 7.90 13.86
N SER A 275 7.68 7.29 15.02
CA SER A 275 8.62 6.34 15.62
C SER A 275 8.49 4.90 15.12
N VAL A 276 7.28 4.31 15.01
CA VAL A 276 7.01 3.05 14.25
C VAL A 276 5.51 2.61 14.30
N LEU A 277 5.06 2.08 13.15
CA LEU A 277 3.92 1.23 12.72
C LEU A 277 2.45 1.39 13.18
N ASP A 278 2.12 2.00 14.33
CA ASP A 278 0.69 2.10 14.74
C ASP A 278 0.01 3.43 14.36
N SER A 279 0.78 4.42 13.92
CA SER A 279 0.25 5.71 13.48
C SER A 279 0.26 5.81 11.96
N LEU A 280 -0.86 6.18 11.35
CA LEU A 280 -1.00 6.39 9.90
C LEU A 280 -0.33 7.69 9.43
N SER A 281 -0.15 8.67 10.33
CA SER A 281 0.31 10.03 10.02
C SER A 281 1.37 10.50 10.99
N CYS A 282 2.14 11.52 10.60
CA CYS A 282 3.14 12.13 11.46
C CYS A 282 2.48 12.86 12.63
N SER A 283 3.03 12.68 13.83
CA SER A 283 2.53 13.32 15.05
C SER A 283 3.37 14.54 15.39
N LYS A 284 2.74 15.59 15.91
CA LYS A 284 3.48 16.76 16.41
C LYS A 284 4.35 16.33 17.61
N CYS A 285 5.55 16.89 17.71
CA CYS A 285 6.39 16.66 18.88
C CYS A 285 5.66 17.06 20.18
N PRO A 286 5.75 16.24 21.24
CA PRO A 286 5.14 16.55 22.51
C PRO A 286 5.81 17.79 23.16
N PRO A 287 5.17 18.42 24.17
CA PRO A 287 5.73 19.60 24.82
C PRO A 287 7.17 19.40 25.31
N HIS A 288 7.97 20.48 25.23
CA HIS A 288 9.40 20.51 25.60
C HIS A 288 10.27 19.56 24.80
N SER A 289 9.87 19.24 23.58
CA SER A 289 10.65 18.43 22.64
C SER A 289 10.54 18.99 21.24
N VAL A 290 11.58 18.75 20.45
CA VAL A 290 11.72 19.29 19.09
C VAL A 290 12.27 18.23 18.14
N ALA A 291 11.75 18.26 16.91
CA ALA A 291 12.30 17.55 15.77
C ALA A 291 12.81 18.61 14.78
N GLN A 292 14.12 18.88 14.81
CA GLN A 292 14.69 19.96 13.98
C GLN A 292 14.78 19.58 12.49
N GLN A 293 14.97 18.30 12.19
CA GLN A 293 15.08 17.80 10.83
C GLN A 293 13.74 17.23 10.35
N THR A 294 13.52 17.26 9.03
CA THR A 294 12.43 16.52 8.40
C THR A 294 12.67 15.02 8.52
N GLY A 295 11.60 14.23 8.63
CA GLY A 295 11.70 12.78 8.67
C GLY A 295 12.15 12.23 10.03
N ALA A 296 11.93 13.01 11.09
CA ALA A 296 12.30 12.59 12.44
C ALA A 296 11.55 11.32 12.87
N THR A 297 12.28 10.38 13.41
CA THR A 297 11.70 9.15 14.00
C THR A 297 11.40 9.33 15.49
N SER A 298 12.02 10.31 16.13
CA SER A 298 11.79 10.70 17.52
C SER A 298 12.01 12.22 17.68
N CYS A 299 11.49 12.78 18.76
CA CYS A 299 11.77 14.16 19.15
C CYS A 299 12.85 14.18 20.22
N SER A 300 13.78 15.12 20.12
CA SER A 300 14.80 15.39 21.14
C SER A 300 14.25 16.37 22.18
N CYS A 301 14.59 16.19 23.45
CA CYS A 301 14.17 17.14 24.48
C CYS A 301 14.90 18.49 24.33
N GLU A 302 14.21 19.58 24.70
CA GLU A 302 14.82 20.90 24.83
C GLU A 302 15.81 20.95 26.00
N ASP A 303 16.74 21.91 25.98
CA ASP A 303 17.73 22.07 27.04
C ASP A 303 17.06 22.26 28.41
N GLY A 304 17.52 21.48 29.41
CA GLY A 304 16.93 21.45 30.76
C GLY A 304 15.69 20.58 30.90
N TYR A 305 15.26 19.89 29.84
CA TYR A 305 14.21 18.88 29.85
C TYR A 305 14.74 17.52 29.46
N TYR A 306 14.13 16.48 30.02
CA TYR A 306 14.62 15.12 30.01
C TYR A 306 13.45 14.14 29.89
N LYS A 307 13.78 12.92 29.46
CA LYS A 307 12.84 11.82 29.29
C LYS A 307 13.54 10.51 29.56
N MET A 308 12.87 9.59 30.25
CA MET A 308 13.40 8.25 30.51
C MET A 308 13.09 7.30 29.36
N ASP A 309 13.92 6.28 29.16
CA ASP A 309 13.69 5.25 28.13
C ASP A 309 12.38 4.46 28.35
N SER A 310 11.93 4.37 29.61
CA SER A 310 10.64 3.77 29.97
C SER A 310 9.43 4.65 29.62
N ASP A 311 9.63 5.94 29.34
CA ASP A 311 8.53 6.86 29.06
C ASP A 311 8.01 6.68 27.62
N PRO A 312 6.69 6.61 27.40
CA PRO A 312 6.12 6.46 26.06
C PRO A 312 6.55 7.58 25.10
N PRO A 313 6.74 7.33 23.79
CA PRO A 313 7.22 8.33 22.84
C PRO A 313 6.37 9.61 22.79
N HIS A 314 5.06 9.50 23.01
CA HIS A 314 4.09 10.61 23.01
C HIS A 314 4.08 11.45 24.30
N MET A 315 4.76 11.01 25.37
CA MET A 315 4.88 11.77 26.61
C MET A 315 5.79 12.98 26.44
N ALA A 316 5.44 14.11 27.06
CA ALA A 316 6.26 15.33 27.09
C ALA A 316 7.61 15.09 27.76
N CYS A 317 8.63 15.85 27.34
CA CYS A 317 9.86 15.94 28.14
C CYS A 317 9.56 16.74 29.42
N THR A 318 10.22 16.36 30.49
CA THR A 318 9.93 16.83 31.86
C THR A 318 11.21 17.29 32.52
N ARG A 319 11.13 18.00 33.63
CA ARG A 319 12.31 18.51 34.34
C ARG A 319 12.29 18.11 35.81
N PRO A 320 13.41 18.24 36.55
CA PRO A 320 13.40 18.04 38.00
C PRO A 320 12.42 19.00 38.69
N PRO A 321 11.83 18.61 39.84
CA PRO A 321 10.91 19.47 40.56
C PRO A 321 11.66 20.60 41.28
N SER A 322 10.93 21.66 41.59
CA SER A 322 11.40 22.72 42.50
C SER A 322 11.49 22.24 43.96
N ALA A 323 12.09 23.05 44.84
CA ALA A 323 12.12 22.74 46.27
C ALA A 323 10.70 22.59 46.88
N PRO A 324 10.50 21.73 47.89
CA PRO A 324 9.25 21.64 48.64
C PRO A 324 8.81 22.97 49.24
N ARG A 325 7.51 23.14 49.51
CA ARG A 325 6.97 24.39 50.07
C ARG A 325 6.50 24.22 51.50
N ASN A 326 6.39 25.32 52.24
CA ASN A 326 5.79 25.36 53.58
C ASN A 326 6.37 24.29 54.52
N ALA A 327 7.68 24.07 54.45
CA ALA A 327 8.33 23.11 55.31
C ALA A 327 8.32 23.65 56.74
N ILE A 328 7.82 22.86 57.67
CA ILE A 328 7.71 23.18 59.09
C ILE A 328 8.34 22.05 59.92
N SER A 329 8.89 22.43 61.07
CA SER A 329 9.48 21.50 62.02
C SER A 329 8.82 21.65 63.38
N ASN A 330 8.40 20.54 63.98
CA ASN A 330 7.89 20.48 65.33
C ASN A 330 8.81 19.61 66.21
N VAL A 331 9.33 20.18 67.28
CA VAL A 331 10.31 19.52 68.16
C VAL A 331 9.59 18.98 69.38
N ASN A 332 9.82 17.70 69.66
CA ASN A 332 9.36 17.04 70.88
C ASN A 332 10.54 16.32 71.54
N GLU A 333 11.16 16.97 72.53
CA GLU A 333 12.36 16.50 73.23
C GLU A 333 13.54 16.21 72.27
N THR A 334 13.84 14.92 72.06
CA THR A 334 14.88 14.38 71.17
C THR A 334 14.33 13.91 69.81
N SER A 335 13.06 14.19 69.53
CA SER A 335 12.40 13.86 68.27
C SER A 335 11.94 15.11 67.54
N VAL A 336 11.99 15.08 66.21
CA VAL A 336 11.56 16.18 65.34
C VAL A 336 10.59 15.63 64.31
N PHE A 337 9.39 16.18 64.26
CA PHE A 337 8.41 15.92 63.21
C PHE A 337 8.55 16.99 62.13
N LEU A 338 8.84 16.56 60.90
CA LEU A 338 8.96 17.43 59.74
C LEU A 338 7.74 17.22 58.85
N GLU A 339 7.12 18.32 58.43
CA GLU A 339 5.99 18.32 57.51
C GLU A 339 6.21 19.38 56.44
N TRP A 340 5.86 19.07 55.21
CA TRP A 340 5.99 19.99 54.07
C TRP A 340 4.82 19.84 53.12
N SER A 341 4.80 20.70 52.10
CA SER A 341 3.85 20.64 51.00
C SER A 341 4.56 20.41 49.67
N VAL A 342 3.80 19.91 48.69
CA VAL A 342 4.32 19.61 47.35
C VAL A 342 4.99 20.85 46.72
N PRO A 343 6.05 20.63 45.92
CA PRO A 343 6.71 21.70 45.18
C PRO A 343 5.75 22.54 44.33
N MET A 344 6.10 23.81 44.09
CA MET A 344 5.30 24.66 43.19
C MET A 344 5.32 24.12 41.77
N GLU A 345 6.49 23.70 41.33
CA GLU A 345 6.73 23.10 40.02
C GLU A 345 7.16 21.65 40.23
N THR A 346 6.35 20.71 39.76
CA THR A 346 6.65 19.27 39.81
C THR A 346 7.49 18.80 38.62
N GLY A 347 7.74 19.70 37.67
CA GLY A 347 8.40 19.40 36.41
C GLY A 347 7.55 18.58 35.43
N GLY A 348 6.23 18.46 35.69
CA GLY A 348 5.28 17.78 34.79
C GLY A 348 5.09 16.28 35.06
N ARG A 349 5.72 15.75 36.11
CA ARG A 349 5.53 14.34 36.53
C ARG A 349 4.79 14.23 37.85
N LYS A 350 4.31 13.01 38.13
CA LYS A 350 3.58 12.65 39.36
C LYS A 350 4.37 11.71 40.27
N ASP A 351 5.51 11.20 39.81
CA ASP A 351 6.37 10.27 40.54
C ASP A 351 7.37 10.98 41.46
N ILE A 352 6.93 12.05 42.11
CA ILE A 352 7.74 12.87 43.01
C ILE A 352 8.05 12.07 44.27
N ARG A 353 9.31 12.13 44.70
CA ARG A 353 9.79 11.58 45.96
C ARG A 353 10.62 12.62 46.69
N TYR A 354 10.77 12.46 48.00
CA TYR A 354 11.54 13.38 48.85
C TYR A 354 12.69 12.67 49.53
N ASN A 355 13.84 13.33 49.60
CA ASN A 355 14.98 12.88 50.38
C ASN A 355 15.35 13.90 51.45
N ILE A 356 15.89 13.40 52.55
CA ILE A 356 16.24 14.21 53.70
C ILE A 356 17.69 13.96 54.06
N LEU A 357 18.49 15.02 53.99
CA LEU A 357 19.85 15.05 54.48
C LEU A 357 19.90 15.75 55.84
N CYS A 358 20.25 15.01 56.87
CA CYS A 358 20.41 15.53 58.22
C CYS A 358 21.86 15.90 58.46
N ARG A 359 22.08 17.14 58.91
CA ARG A 359 23.38 17.63 59.37
C ARG A 359 23.27 18.15 60.79
N ARG A 360 24.27 17.90 61.63
CA ARG A 360 24.42 18.46 62.97
C ARG A 360 25.49 19.53 62.96
N VAL A 361 25.27 20.61 63.71
CA VAL A 361 26.29 21.63 63.94
C VAL A 361 27.22 21.13 65.03
N LEU A 362 28.52 21.09 64.76
CA LEU A 362 29.51 20.69 65.75
C LEU A 362 29.71 21.79 66.80
N PRO A 363 29.96 21.42 68.07
CA PRO A 363 30.38 22.36 69.10
C PRO A 363 31.62 23.15 68.67
N GLU A 364 31.78 24.37 69.16
CA GLU A 364 32.96 25.23 68.93
C GLU A 364 33.19 25.68 67.47
N GLY A 365 32.16 25.65 66.63
CA GLY A 365 32.25 26.21 65.27
C GLY A 365 33.05 25.37 64.27
N ARG A 366 33.26 24.07 64.57
CA ARG A 366 34.03 23.13 63.73
C ARG A 366 33.33 22.70 62.43
N GLY A 367 32.20 23.32 62.07
CA GLY A 367 31.45 23.05 60.84
C GLY A 367 30.19 22.20 61.03
N LEU A 368 29.65 21.69 59.92
CA LEU A 368 28.51 20.78 59.86
C LEU A 368 28.98 19.36 59.53
N GLU A 369 28.43 18.37 60.23
CA GLU A 369 28.66 16.95 59.95
C GLU A 369 27.32 16.26 59.66
N GLU A 370 27.31 15.21 58.84
CA GLU A 370 26.12 14.37 58.67
C GLU A 370 25.71 13.72 60.00
N CYS A 371 24.41 13.54 60.19
CA CYS A 371 23.88 12.88 61.38
C CYS A 371 24.33 11.43 61.46
N GLY A 372 24.74 10.99 62.65
CA GLY A 372 25.23 9.64 62.88
C GLY A 372 24.16 8.55 62.68
N PRO A 373 24.58 7.27 62.58
CA PRO A 373 23.71 6.13 62.27
C PRO A 373 22.63 5.85 63.33
N ASN A 374 22.74 6.45 64.51
CA ASN A 374 21.78 6.29 65.60
C ASN A 374 20.49 7.10 65.37
N VAL A 375 20.49 8.08 64.46
CA VAL A 375 19.30 8.88 64.14
C VAL A 375 18.34 8.06 63.28
N ARG A 376 17.09 7.95 63.72
CA ARG A 376 16.07 7.14 63.05
C ARG A 376 15.09 7.99 62.25
N PHE A 377 14.83 7.61 61.01
CA PHE A 377 13.83 8.25 60.15
C PHE A 377 12.65 7.31 59.94
N LEU A 378 11.46 7.74 60.33
CA LEU A 378 10.22 6.97 60.18
C LEU A 378 9.28 7.71 59.21
N PRO A 379 8.89 7.09 58.07
CA PRO A 379 9.13 5.69 57.71
C PRO A 379 10.50 5.39 57.08
N ARG A 380 11.14 6.37 56.43
CA ARG A 380 12.46 6.23 55.77
C ARG A 380 13.12 7.59 55.55
N ARG A 381 14.42 7.60 55.24
CA ARG A 381 15.21 8.83 54.96
C ARG A 381 15.10 9.34 53.51
N GLU A 382 14.95 8.43 52.56
CA GLU A 382 15.03 8.69 51.12
C GLU A 382 13.85 8.04 50.39
N GLY A 383 13.50 8.61 49.24
CA GLY A 383 12.43 8.11 48.38
C GLY A 383 11.03 8.24 48.99
N LEU A 384 10.81 9.14 49.96
CA LEU A 384 9.51 9.35 50.62
C LEU A 384 8.45 9.78 49.60
N SER A 385 7.27 9.14 49.61
CA SER A 385 6.11 9.58 48.81
C SER A 385 5.19 10.53 49.58
N ASN A 386 5.16 10.40 50.91
CA ASN A 386 4.36 11.24 51.80
C ASN A 386 5.14 12.51 52.16
N THR A 387 4.41 13.54 52.58
CA THR A 387 4.97 14.86 52.89
C THR A 387 5.23 15.08 54.39
N SER A 388 5.54 14.00 55.11
CA SER A 388 5.86 14.05 56.54
C SER A 388 6.87 12.96 56.91
N VAL A 389 7.77 13.27 57.83
CA VAL A 389 8.69 12.28 58.44
C VAL A 389 8.85 12.57 59.92
N MET A 390 9.05 11.53 60.71
CA MET A 390 9.50 11.65 62.09
C MET A 390 10.98 11.27 62.19
N VAL A 391 11.78 12.16 62.77
CA VAL A 391 13.20 11.96 63.05
C VAL A 391 13.38 11.77 64.55
N GLY A 392 13.82 10.59 64.98
CA GLY A 392 14.01 10.24 66.39
C GLY A 392 15.48 10.04 66.77
N ASP A 393 15.71 9.87 68.06
CA ASP A 393 17.02 9.56 68.65
C ASP A 393 18.10 10.63 68.39
N LEU A 394 17.69 11.90 68.34
CA LEU A 394 18.61 13.05 68.22
C LEU A 394 19.25 13.37 69.58
N GLN A 395 20.47 13.92 69.56
CA GLN A 395 21.11 14.39 70.79
C GLN A 395 20.39 15.64 71.30
N SER A 396 20.15 15.73 72.62
CA SER A 396 19.55 16.93 73.23
C SER A 396 20.49 18.14 73.15
N HIS A 397 19.94 19.36 73.20
CA HIS A 397 20.68 20.63 73.18
C HIS A 397 21.61 20.78 71.97
N THR A 398 21.26 20.18 70.84
CA THR A 398 22.08 20.18 69.63
C THR A 398 21.31 20.83 68.49
N ASN A 399 22.01 21.66 67.72
CA ASN A 399 21.46 22.29 66.52
C ASN A 399 21.60 21.33 65.32
N TYR A 400 20.48 21.02 64.70
CA TYR A 400 20.38 20.21 63.49
C TYR A 400 19.86 21.06 62.33
N SER A 401 20.36 20.77 61.14
CA SER A 401 19.88 21.31 59.87
C SER A 401 19.42 20.15 59.00
N PHE A 402 18.15 20.16 58.62
CA PHE A 402 17.56 19.20 57.71
C PHE A 402 17.43 19.84 56.34
N LEU A 403 18.15 19.31 55.35
CA LEU A 403 17.97 19.66 53.96
C LEU A 403 16.98 18.69 53.35
N LEU A 404 15.84 19.21 52.94
CA LEU A 404 14.77 18.48 52.29
C LEU A 404 14.76 18.83 50.80
N ASP A 405 14.93 17.83 49.94
CA ASP A 405 14.80 18.00 48.49
C ASP A 405 13.59 17.24 47.94
N ALA A 406 13.21 17.58 46.72
CA ALA A 406 12.26 16.83 45.93
C ALA A 406 12.97 16.31 44.68
N VAL A 407 12.70 15.06 44.33
CA VAL A 407 13.24 14.39 43.14
C VAL A 407 12.11 13.72 42.37
N ASN A 408 12.27 13.55 41.06
CA ASN A 408 11.39 12.73 40.23
C ASN A 408 12.27 11.81 39.35
N GLY A 409 11.65 10.95 38.53
CA GLY A 409 12.40 10.00 37.71
C GLY A 409 13.33 10.61 36.65
N VAL A 410 13.36 11.92 36.44
CA VAL A 410 14.35 12.58 35.57
C VAL A 410 15.42 13.38 36.33
N SER A 411 15.34 13.45 37.66
CA SER A 411 16.32 14.16 38.49
C SER A 411 17.74 13.61 38.34
N GLU A 412 17.90 12.31 38.08
CA GLU A 412 19.21 11.68 37.89
C GLU A 412 19.88 12.07 36.55
N LEU A 413 19.09 12.43 35.54
CA LEU A 413 19.59 12.87 34.23
C LEU A 413 20.06 14.33 34.25
N ALA A 414 19.58 15.11 35.22
CA ALA A 414 19.82 16.53 35.34
C ALA A 414 21.06 16.82 36.21
N ILE A 415 22.21 16.24 35.87
CA ILE A 415 23.46 16.32 36.65
C ILE A 415 23.96 17.78 36.78
N ASP A 416 23.76 18.58 35.73
CA ASP A 416 24.16 20.00 35.72
C ASP A 416 23.12 20.92 36.38
N HIS A 417 21.95 20.38 36.78
CA HIS A 417 20.93 21.18 37.42
C HIS A 417 21.17 21.24 38.93
N ALA A 418 21.36 22.45 39.46
CA ALA A 418 21.57 22.67 40.88
C ALA A 418 20.37 22.14 41.68
N GLN A 419 20.61 21.11 42.50
CA GLN A 419 19.57 20.48 43.31
C GLN A 419 18.98 21.49 44.29
N GLN A 420 17.67 21.70 44.19
CA GLN A 420 16.95 22.67 45.01
C GLN A 420 16.45 21.97 46.28
N TYR A 421 16.71 22.60 47.43
CA TYR A 421 16.31 22.07 48.73
C TYR A 421 15.76 23.19 49.63
N VAL A 422 14.95 22.81 50.60
CA VAL A 422 14.60 23.66 51.75
C VAL A 422 15.41 23.22 52.95
N SER A 423 15.98 24.17 53.68
CA SER A 423 16.69 23.93 54.93
C SER A 423 15.82 24.28 56.13
N LEU A 424 15.68 23.34 57.07
CA LEU A 424 15.02 23.53 58.36
C LEU A 424 16.04 23.40 59.48
N ASN A 425 16.22 24.47 60.24
CA ASN A 425 17.15 24.51 61.37
C ASN A 425 16.38 24.34 62.68
N VAL A 426 16.83 23.39 63.49
CA VAL A 426 16.10 22.90 64.66
C VAL A 426 17.05 22.71 65.83
N THR A 427 16.62 23.09 67.04
CA THR A 427 17.34 22.83 68.29
C THR A 427 16.53 21.87 69.15
N THR A 428 17.13 20.76 69.55
CA THR A 428 16.49 19.74 70.42
C THR A 428 16.52 20.15 71.89
N ASN A 429 15.47 19.80 72.64
CA ASN A 429 15.33 20.17 74.06
C ASN A 429 15.50 18.95 74.98
N GLN A 430 15.65 19.20 76.28
CA GLN A 430 15.81 18.14 77.28
C GLN A 430 14.57 17.23 77.34
N ALA A 431 14.76 15.91 77.39
CA ALA A 431 13.72 15.00 77.86
C ALA A 431 13.46 15.31 79.33
N GLY A 432 12.19 15.50 79.72
CA GLY A 432 11.84 15.85 81.09
C GLY A 432 12.46 14.87 82.08
N THR A 433 13.28 15.37 83.01
CA THR A 433 13.79 14.56 84.12
C THR A 433 12.59 14.10 84.96
N SER A 434 12.24 12.81 84.91
CA SER A 434 11.41 12.20 85.95
C SER A 434 12.20 12.29 87.27
N ARG A 435 11.76 13.19 88.14
CA ARG A 435 12.45 13.50 89.39
C ARG A 435 12.14 12.42 90.44
N SER A 436 13.12 11.54 90.64
CA SER A 436 13.63 10.94 91.88
C SER A 436 12.68 10.58 93.04
N ASP A 437 12.77 9.31 93.43
CA ASP A 437 12.76 8.75 94.79
C ASP A 437 12.39 9.70 95.96
N HIS A 438 11.29 9.37 96.63
CA HIS A 438 11.12 9.64 98.06
C HIS A 438 11.23 8.31 98.83
N ALA A 439 12.33 8.15 99.56
CA ALA A 439 12.45 7.23 100.69
C ALA A 439 12.53 8.05 101.99
N HIS A 440 12.11 7.41 103.11
CA HIS A 440 12.11 7.82 104.54
C HIS A 440 10.72 8.16 105.12
N THR A 441 10.23 7.64 106.25
CA THR A 441 10.62 6.54 107.17
C THR A 441 9.42 6.27 108.11
N SER A 442 9.44 5.13 108.80
CA SER A 442 8.44 4.52 109.70
C SER A 442 8.20 5.16 111.09
N ILE A 443 6.92 5.16 111.51
CA ILE A 443 6.27 4.77 112.81
C ILE A 443 6.60 5.63 114.08
N PRO A 444 5.60 5.91 114.95
CA PRO A 444 5.26 5.06 116.11
C PRO A 444 3.86 4.44 116.07
#